data_AF-T0HPE6-F1
#
_entry.id   AF-T0HPE6-F1
#
_cell.length_a   1.000
_cell.length_b   1.000
_cell.length_c   1.000
_cell.angle_alpha   90.00
_cell.angle_beta   90.00
_cell.angle_gamma   90.00
#
_symmetry.space_group_name_H-M   'P 1'
#
loop_
_entity.id
_entity.type
_entity.pdbx_description
1 polymer ?
#
loop_
_entity_poly.entity_id
_entity_poly.type
_entity_poly.pdbx_seq_one_letter_code
_entity_poly.pdbx_strand_id
1 'polypeptide(L)'
;MRKFEILSLLRGLTTCLLGTGWLKPDGQRANKFDLVDAIADQVSAPSRSAIAVARSRLEGAPLLRIDAGETQTQETREGVWVRAWIWVEQDALASSDALRLTNLGKRLAQLEPQTRAVFLAYRVEGLSYSAIARRLNLEMVEVQDELAAALVALSAALDEQS
;
A
#
# COMPACT_ATOMS: atom_id res chain seq x y z
N MET A 1 -33.83 -17.45 -3.57
CA MET A 1 -34.11 -17.90 -2.19
C MET A 1 -33.89 -16.82 -1.10
N ARG A 2 -32.88 -15.95 -1.17
CA ARG A 2 -32.57 -14.92 -0.12
C ARG A 2 -33.63 -13.85 0.19
N LYS A 3 -34.60 -13.58 -0.70
CA LYS A 3 -35.68 -12.60 -0.47
C LYS A 3 -36.73 -13.11 0.54
N PHE A 4 -36.89 -14.43 0.64
CA PHE A 4 -37.91 -15.04 1.48
C PHE A 4 -37.55 -15.02 2.97
N GLU A 5 -36.26 -15.11 3.33
CA GLU A 5 -35.83 -15.06 4.74
C GLU A 5 -36.02 -13.66 5.36
N ILE A 6 -35.71 -12.61 4.61
CA ILE A 6 -35.90 -11.22 5.06
C ILE A 6 -37.40 -10.91 5.26
N LEU A 7 -38.25 -11.39 4.35
CA LEU A 7 -39.70 -11.20 4.46
C LEU A 7 -40.29 -11.99 5.63
N SER A 8 -39.78 -13.19 5.91
CA SER A 8 -40.21 -13.99 7.08
C SER A 8 -39.82 -13.32 8.40
N LEU A 9 -38.62 -12.73 8.48
CA LEU A 9 -38.17 -11.99 9.66
C LEU A 9 -38.96 -10.70 9.89
N LEU A 10 -39.23 -9.93 8.83
CA LEU A 10 -40.09 -8.73 8.90
C LEU A 10 -41.51 -9.08 9.35
N ARG A 11 -42.05 -10.21 8.88
CA ARG A 11 -43.37 -10.69 9.30
C ARG A 11 -43.39 -11.06 10.78
N GLY A 12 -42.38 -11.78 11.28
CA GLY A 12 -42.22 -12.08 12.71
C GLY A 12 -42.09 -10.84 13.59
N LEU A 13 -41.36 -9.82 13.12
CA LEU A 13 -41.22 -8.51 13.80
C LEU A 13 -42.56 -7.78 13.91
N THR A 14 -43.36 -7.81 12.84
CA THR A 14 -44.69 -7.19 12.80
C THR A 14 -45.65 -7.89 13.78
N THR A 15 -45.59 -9.22 13.87
CA THR A 15 -46.39 -10.02 14.81
C THR A 15 -46.00 -9.77 16.28
N CYS A 16 -44.70 -9.61 16.57
CA CYS A 16 -44.21 -9.24 17.90
C CYS A 16 -44.56 -7.80 18.31
N LEU A 17 -44.55 -6.85 17.38
CA LEU A 17 -44.93 -5.46 17.64
C LEU A 17 -46.44 -5.29 17.88
N LEU A 18 -47.27 -6.10 17.21
CA LEU A 18 -48.73 -6.08 17.29
C LEU A 18 -49.32 -6.98 18.40
N GLY A 19 -48.48 -7.57 19.26
CA GLY A 19 -48.95 -8.18 20.51
C GLY A 19 -49.48 -9.61 20.42
N THR A 20 -49.03 -10.42 19.46
CA THR A 20 -49.25 -11.88 19.51
C THR A 20 -47.91 -12.59 19.72
N GLY A 21 -47.61 -12.88 20.98
CA GLY A 21 -46.31 -13.37 21.42
C GLY A 21 -45.95 -14.74 20.86
N TRP A 22 -44.70 -14.90 20.43
CA TRP A 22 -44.14 -16.19 20.07
C TRP A 22 -43.75 -16.95 21.35
N LEU A 23 -44.31 -18.14 21.54
CA LEU A 23 -43.88 -19.07 22.59
C LEU A 23 -42.64 -19.84 22.09
N LYS A 24 -41.50 -19.68 22.77
CA LYS A 24 -40.40 -20.66 22.70
C LYS A 24 -40.89 -21.98 23.31
N PRO A 25 -40.38 -23.14 22.83
CA PRO A 25 -40.76 -24.46 23.35
C PRO A 25 -40.35 -24.71 24.82
N ASP A 26 -39.65 -23.78 25.46
CA ASP A 26 -39.11 -23.91 26.82
C ASP A 26 -39.77 -22.93 27.83
N GLY A 27 -40.99 -22.48 27.56
CA GLY A 27 -41.83 -21.75 28.53
C GLY A 27 -41.38 -20.32 28.90
N GLN A 28 -40.21 -19.86 28.44
CA GLN A 28 -39.74 -18.51 28.71
C GLN A 28 -40.18 -17.53 27.62
N ARG A 29 -40.99 -16.53 28.00
CA ARG A 29 -41.32 -15.39 27.14
C ARG A 29 -40.03 -14.64 26.83
N ALA A 30 -39.54 -14.72 25.59
CA ALA A 30 -38.44 -13.88 25.13
C ALA A 30 -38.88 -12.41 25.28
N ASN A 31 -38.10 -11.61 26.02
CA ASN A 31 -38.42 -10.21 26.18
C ASN A 31 -38.28 -9.53 24.82
N LYS A 32 -39.15 -8.56 24.54
CA LYS A 32 -39.18 -7.84 23.26
C LYS A 32 -37.82 -7.18 22.94
N PHE A 33 -37.07 -6.82 23.97
CA PHE A 33 -35.74 -6.24 23.88
C PHE A 33 -34.67 -7.26 23.44
N ASP A 34 -34.66 -8.47 24.00
CA ASP A 34 -33.70 -9.52 23.62
C ASP A 34 -33.82 -9.90 22.13
N LEU A 35 -35.03 -9.84 21.57
CA LEU A 35 -35.27 -10.05 20.14
C LEU A 35 -34.77 -8.88 19.30
N VAL A 36 -34.93 -7.65 19.77
CA VAL A 36 -34.41 -6.45 19.10
C VAL A 36 -32.88 -6.46 19.12
N ASP A 37 -32.26 -6.86 20.23
CA ASP A 37 -30.81 -6.99 20.34
C ASP A 37 -30.29 -8.14 19.46
N ALA A 38 -30.97 -9.29 19.43
CA ALA A 38 -30.62 -10.39 18.52
C ALA A 38 -30.76 -10.00 17.04
N ILE A 39 -31.75 -9.19 16.68
CA ILE A 39 -31.91 -8.66 15.31
C ILE A 39 -30.88 -7.57 15.04
N ALA A 40 -30.56 -6.72 16.01
CA ALA A 40 -29.52 -5.70 15.90
C ALA A 40 -28.15 -6.35 15.71
N ASP A 41 -27.86 -7.44 16.42
CA ASP A 41 -26.65 -8.24 16.26
C ASP A 41 -26.62 -8.96 14.90
N GLN A 42 -27.76 -9.47 14.43
CA GLN A 42 -27.85 -10.18 13.15
C GLN A 42 -27.84 -9.23 11.93
N VAL A 43 -28.29 -7.98 12.11
CA VAL A 43 -28.15 -6.88 11.14
C VAL A 43 -26.76 -6.23 11.22
N SER A 44 -26.13 -6.25 12.40
CA SER A 44 -24.73 -5.80 12.62
C SER A 44 -23.69 -6.83 12.19
N ALA A 45 -24.07 -8.10 12.03
CA ALA A 45 -23.20 -9.15 11.51
C ALA A 45 -22.79 -8.85 10.04
N PRO A 46 -21.55 -9.20 9.64
CA PRO A 46 -20.68 -8.55 8.63
C PRO A 46 -21.13 -8.61 7.16
N SER A 47 -22.38 -8.98 6.91
CA SER A 47 -22.99 -9.19 5.60
C SER A 47 -23.16 -7.91 4.76
N ARG A 48 -22.78 -6.73 5.28
CA ARG A 48 -22.63 -5.49 4.51
C ARG A 48 -21.46 -4.63 4.99
N SER A 49 -20.40 -5.22 5.55
CA SER A 49 -19.18 -4.43 5.74
C SER A 49 -18.70 -3.96 4.35
N ALA A 50 -18.39 -2.68 4.20
CA ALA A 50 -17.83 -2.15 2.94
C ALA A 50 -16.62 -2.97 2.48
N ILE A 51 -15.89 -3.56 3.44
CA ILE A 51 -14.79 -4.51 3.24
C ILE A 51 -15.25 -5.79 2.52
N ALA A 52 -16.36 -6.42 2.93
CA ALA A 52 -16.87 -7.61 2.25
C ALA A 52 -17.30 -7.29 0.81
N VAL A 53 -17.93 -6.13 0.59
CA VAL A 53 -18.29 -5.64 -0.76
C VAL A 53 -17.04 -5.41 -1.60
N ALA A 54 -16.02 -4.76 -1.03
CA ALA A 54 -14.75 -4.50 -1.72
C ALA A 54 -14.01 -5.81 -2.04
N ARG A 55 -13.93 -6.76 -1.11
CA ARG A 55 -13.31 -8.08 -1.34
C ARG A 55 -13.99 -8.84 -2.47
N SER A 56 -15.32 -8.88 -2.49
CA SER A 56 -16.07 -9.53 -3.58
C SER A 56 -15.82 -8.86 -4.93
N ARG A 57 -15.61 -7.54 -4.97
CA ARG A 57 -15.26 -6.83 -6.21
C ARG A 57 -13.82 -7.07 -6.67
N LEU A 58 -12.91 -7.27 -5.73
CA LEU A 58 -11.50 -7.54 -6.01
C LEU A 58 -11.20 -9.03 -6.23
N GLU A 59 -12.21 -9.90 -6.13
CA GLU A 59 -12.06 -11.32 -6.39
C GLU A 59 -11.62 -11.53 -7.85
N GLY A 60 -10.43 -12.10 -8.04
CA GLY A 60 -9.82 -12.26 -9.37
C GLY A 60 -9.01 -11.07 -9.88
N ALA A 61 -8.86 -9.98 -9.09
CA ALA A 61 -7.94 -8.89 -9.41
C ALA A 61 -6.51 -9.26 -8.94
N PRO A 62 -5.56 -9.54 -9.84
CA PRO A 62 -4.26 -10.11 -9.47
C PRO A 62 -3.35 -9.13 -8.72
N LEU A 63 -3.61 -7.82 -8.84
CA LEU A 63 -2.75 -6.77 -8.29
C LEU A 63 -3.30 -6.11 -7.03
N LEU A 64 -4.51 -6.45 -6.59
CA LEU A 64 -5.16 -5.77 -5.46
C LEU A 64 -5.57 -6.78 -4.40
N ARG A 65 -5.23 -6.50 -3.14
CA ARG A 65 -5.54 -7.38 -2.01
C ARG A 65 -5.99 -6.58 -0.80
N ILE A 66 -7.04 -7.03 -0.13
CA ILE A 66 -7.46 -6.52 1.18
C ILE A 66 -7.11 -7.59 2.22
N ASP A 67 -6.44 -7.21 3.31
CA ASP A 67 -6.05 -8.13 4.37
C ASP A 67 -7.26 -8.74 5.08
N ALA A 68 -7.15 -10.00 5.51
CA ALA A 68 -8.24 -10.76 6.13
C ALA A 68 -8.80 -10.12 7.41
N GLY A 69 -7.93 -9.44 8.19
CA GLY A 69 -8.29 -8.73 9.41
C GLY A 69 -8.58 -7.23 9.23
N GLU A 70 -8.71 -6.74 7.99
CA GLU A 70 -8.96 -5.32 7.75
C GLU A 70 -10.31 -4.88 8.36
N THR A 71 -10.30 -3.75 9.06
CA THR A 71 -11.47 -3.15 9.73
C THR A 71 -11.56 -1.64 9.50
N GLN A 72 -10.52 -1.01 8.95
CA GLN A 72 -10.47 0.42 8.72
C GLN A 72 -11.23 0.78 7.45
N THR A 73 -12.19 1.68 7.63
CA THR A 73 -12.96 2.25 6.54
C THR A 73 -13.06 3.76 6.72
N GLN A 74 -13.07 4.49 5.60
CA GLN A 74 -13.32 5.92 5.62
C GLN A 74 -14.58 6.23 4.81
N GLU A 75 -15.59 6.78 5.48
CA GLU A 75 -16.84 7.18 4.84
C GLU A 75 -16.68 8.55 4.16
N THR A 76 -17.32 8.67 2.99
CA THR A 76 -17.45 9.91 2.23
C THR A 76 -18.92 10.09 1.84
N ARG A 77 -19.29 11.26 1.32
CA ARG A 77 -20.67 11.53 0.88
C ARG A 77 -21.16 10.59 -0.24
N GLU A 78 -20.23 9.99 -1.00
CA GLU A 78 -20.52 9.19 -2.19
C GLU A 78 -20.29 7.68 -1.98
N GLY A 79 -19.64 7.27 -0.88
CA GLY A 79 -19.30 5.88 -0.63
C GLY A 79 -18.27 5.67 0.47
N VAL A 80 -17.72 4.46 0.53
CA VAL A 80 -16.80 4.03 1.60
C VAL A 80 -15.48 3.56 1.01
N TRP A 81 -14.38 4.14 1.48
CA TRP A 81 -13.02 3.69 1.21
C TRP A 81 -12.62 2.56 2.14
N VAL A 82 -11.89 1.58 1.61
CA VAL A 82 -11.33 0.45 2.36
C VAL A 82 -9.83 0.41 2.07
N ARG A 83 -9.01 0.17 3.10
CA ARG A 83 -7.56 0.00 2.90
C ARG A 83 -7.27 -1.28 2.12
N ALA A 84 -6.38 -1.17 1.16
CA ALA A 84 -5.94 -2.29 0.34
C ALA A 84 -4.44 -2.16 0.04
N TRP A 85 -3.82 -3.29 -0.23
CA TRP A 85 -2.50 -3.38 -0.81
C TRP A 85 -2.62 -3.46 -2.33
N ILE A 86 -1.70 -2.77 -3.00
CA ILE A 86 -1.46 -2.94 -4.42
C ILE A 86 -0.12 -3.64 -4.62
N TRP A 87 -0.11 -4.69 -5.41
CA TRP A 87 1.11 -5.35 -5.86
C TRP A 87 1.76 -4.48 -6.92
N VAL A 88 3.05 -4.20 -6.73
CA VAL A 88 3.90 -3.51 -7.70
C VAL A 88 5.01 -4.47 -8.08
N GLU A 89 5.16 -4.72 -9.38
CA GLU A 89 6.23 -5.57 -9.90
C GLU A 89 7.60 -4.98 -9.54
N GLN A 90 8.54 -5.87 -9.19
CA GLN A 90 9.86 -5.45 -8.76
C GLN A 90 10.62 -4.72 -9.88
N ASP A 91 10.40 -5.09 -11.14
CA ASP A 91 10.98 -4.43 -12.31
C ASP A 91 10.39 -3.03 -12.51
N ALA A 92 9.06 -2.88 -12.34
CA ALA A 92 8.41 -1.57 -12.36
C ALA A 92 8.96 -0.67 -11.24
N LEU A 93 9.22 -1.24 -10.06
CA LEU A 93 9.81 -0.56 -8.93
C LEU A 93 11.28 -0.16 -9.20
N ALA A 94 12.08 -1.03 -9.80
CA ALA A 94 13.46 -0.74 -10.19
C ALA A 94 13.53 0.31 -11.31
N SER A 95 12.51 0.36 -12.17
CA SER A 95 12.38 1.34 -13.24
C SER A 95 11.94 2.73 -12.77
N SER A 96 11.48 2.86 -11.51
CA SER A 96 11.08 4.13 -10.92
C SER A 96 12.28 5.08 -10.82
N ASP A 97 12.20 6.22 -11.48
CA ASP A 97 13.22 7.26 -11.44
C ASP A 97 13.55 7.70 -10.01
N ALA A 98 12.55 7.74 -9.12
CA ALA A 98 12.75 8.09 -7.72
C ALA A 98 13.64 7.07 -6.98
N LEU A 99 13.48 5.78 -7.27
CA LEU A 99 14.32 4.74 -6.67
C LEU A 99 15.71 4.68 -7.31
N ARG A 100 15.81 4.87 -8.63
CA ARG A 100 17.10 5.00 -9.33
C ARG A 100 17.91 6.16 -8.77
N LEU A 101 17.30 7.34 -8.60
CA LEU A 101 17.95 8.50 -7.99
C LEU A 101 18.37 8.26 -6.54
N THR A 102 17.51 7.61 -5.76
CA THR A 102 17.84 7.25 -4.36
C THR A 102 19.02 6.29 -4.30
N ASN A 103 19.07 5.29 -5.16
CA ASN A 103 20.15 4.31 -5.23
C ASN A 103 21.46 4.97 -5.72
N LEU A 104 21.39 5.82 -6.74
CA LEU A 104 22.54 6.59 -7.21
C LEU A 104 23.10 7.48 -6.09
N GLY A 105 22.24 8.17 -5.34
CA GLY A 105 22.64 8.98 -4.19
C GLY A 105 23.36 8.18 -3.10
N LYS A 106 22.86 6.98 -2.79
CA LYS A 106 23.52 6.06 -1.84
C LYS A 106 24.89 5.60 -2.33
N ARG A 107 25.00 5.24 -3.61
CA ARG A 107 26.28 4.80 -4.20
C ARG A 107 27.29 5.95 -4.29
N LEU A 108 26.85 7.14 -4.67
CA LEU A 108 27.68 8.36 -4.60
C LEU A 108 28.19 8.60 -3.17
N ALA A 109 27.37 8.35 -2.15
CA ALA A 109 27.79 8.49 -0.76
C ALA A 109 28.84 7.45 -0.32
N GLN A 110 28.88 6.28 -0.97
CA GLN A 110 29.82 5.18 -0.71
C GLN A 110 31.16 5.32 -1.46
N LEU A 111 31.24 6.18 -2.48
CA LEU A 111 32.51 6.44 -3.16
C LEU A 111 33.56 7.02 -2.21
N GLU A 112 34.81 6.68 -2.47
CA GLU A 112 35.95 7.28 -1.78
C GLU A 112 35.89 8.82 -1.87
N PRO A 113 36.25 9.56 -0.80
CA PRO A 113 36.05 11.01 -0.74
C PRO A 113 36.67 11.76 -1.91
N GLN A 114 37.85 11.33 -2.38
CA GLN A 114 38.58 11.93 -3.50
C GLN A 114 37.87 11.66 -4.83
N THR A 115 37.55 10.39 -5.11
CA THR A 115 36.76 9.94 -6.28
C THR A 115 35.44 10.70 -6.40
N ARG A 116 34.73 10.85 -5.27
CA ARG A 116 33.47 11.60 -5.19
C ARG A 116 33.67 13.08 -5.49
N ALA A 117 34.71 13.71 -4.95
CA ALA A 117 34.99 15.12 -5.18
C ALA A 117 35.32 15.40 -6.65
N VAL A 118 36.15 14.54 -7.28
CA VAL A 118 36.47 14.63 -8.72
C VAL A 118 35.19 14.49 -9.56
N PHE A 119 34.37 13.47 -9.28
CA PHE A 119 33.14 13.24 -10.03
C PHE A 119 32.15 14.41 -9.93
N LEU A 120 31.92 14.94 -8.72
CA LEU A 120 31.00 16.07 -8.51
C LEU A 120 31.53 17.35 -9.16
N ALA A 121 32.83 17.63 -9.05
CA ALA A 121 33.45 18.78 -9.69
C ALA A 121 33.32 18.73 -11.23
N TYR A 122 33.42 17.54 -11.82
CA TYR A 122 33.22 17.37 -13.25
C TYR A 122 31.74 17.43 -13.66
N ARG A 123 30.86 16.68 -12.99
CA ARG A 123 29.46 16.47 -13.43
C ARG A 123 28.48 17.52 -12.94
N VAL A 124 28.67 18.05 -11.74
CA VAL A 124 27.75 19.03 -11.12
C VAL A 124 28.27 20.44 -11.36
N GLU A 125 29.57 20.65 -11.21
CA GLU A 125 30.17 21.98 -11.35
C GLU A 125 30.68 22.29 -12.77
N GLY A 126 30.76 21.29 -13.65
CA GLY A 126 31.17 21.46 -15.05
C GLY A 126 32.64 21.85 -15.24
N LEU A 127 33.50 21.58 -14.25
CA LEU A 127 34.91 21.94 -14.30
C LEU A 127 35.68 21.04 -15.27
N SER A 128 36.68 21.61 -15.96
CA SER A 128 37.61 20.84 -16.79
C SER A 128 38.57 20.03 -15.92
N TYR A 129 39.16 18.96 -16.47
CA TYR A 129 40.14 18.13 -15.74
C TYR A 129 41.33 18.95 -15.19
N SER A 130 41.80 19.95 -15.94
CA SER A 130 42.87 20.85 -15.48
C SER A 130 42.44 21.81 -14.36
N ALA A 131 41.16 22.18 -14.31
CA ALA A 131 40.62 22.98 -13.20
C ALA A 131 40.44 22.12 -11.94
N ILE A 132 40.00 20.88 -12.10
CA ILE A 132 39.85 19.91 -11.00
C ILE A 132 41.22 19.54 -10.42
N ALA A 133 42.19 19.22 -11.27
CA ALA A 133 43.58 18.92 -10.90
C ALA A 133 44.17 20.03 -10.01
N ARG A 134 44.07 21.29 -10.47
CA ARG A 134 44.53 22.45 -9.68
C ARG A 134 43.77 22.62 -8.36
N ARG A 135 42.45 22.39 -8.36
CA ARG A 135 41.62 22.58 -7.16
C ARG A 135 41.89 21.54 -6.08
N LEU A 136 42.08 20.29 -6.49
CA LEU A 136 42.28 19.16 -5.58
C LEU A 136 43.75 18.85 -5.34
N ASN A 137 44.66 19.63 -5.96
CA ASN A 137 46.10 19.42 -5.92
C ASN A 137 46.50 17.99 -6.36
N LEU A 138 45.92 17.58 -7.50
CA LEU A 138 46.14 16.30 -8.16
C LEU A 138 46.80 16.52 -9.52
N GLU A 139 47.47 15.50 -10.02
CA GLU A 139 47.91 15.42 -11.40
C GLU A 139 46.73 15.14 -12.34
N MET A 140 46.85 15.55 -13.60
CA MET A 140 45.76 15.36 -14.56
C MET A 140 45.43 13.88 -14.80
N VAL A 141 46.43 13.01 -14.74
CA VAL A 141 46.26 11.56 -14.85
C VAL A 141 45.46 10.99 -13.66
N GLU A 142 45.73 11.48 -12.44
CA GLU A 142 45.00 11.07 -11.24
C GLU A 142 43.54 11.49 -11.33
N VAL A 143 43.25 12.68 -11.86
CA VAL A 143 41.85 13.12 -12.11
C VAL A 143 41.13 12.20 -13.10
N GLN A 144 41.82 11.72 -14.14
CA GLN A 144 41.25 10.79 -15.11
C GLN A 144 40.99 9.42 -14.49
N ASP A 145 41.94 8.89 -13.71
CA ASP A 145 41.83 7.61 -13.03
C ASP A 145 40.70 7.63 -11.99
N GLU A 146 40.60 8.68 -11.20
CA GLU A 146 39.53 8.87 -10.22
C GLU A 146 38.16 9.00 -10.91
N LEU A 147 38.07 9.71 -12.04
CA LEU A 147 36.83 9.81 -12.79
C LEU A 147 36.43 8.46 -13.40
N ALA A 148 37.40 7.69 -13.92
CA ALA A 148 37.15 6.35 -14.44
C ALA A 148 36.68 5.41 -13.32
N ALA A 149 37.32 5.44 -12.15
CA ALA A 149 36.91 4.67 -10.98
C ALA A 149 35.49 5.03 -10.53
N ALA A 150 35.14 6.32 -10.50
CA ALA A 150 33.79 6.78 -10.21
C ALA A 150 32.77 6.21 -11.20
N LEU A 151 33.07 6.27 -12.50
CA LEU A 151 32.18 5.79 -13.55
C LEU A 151 31.97 4.27 -13.49
N VAL A 152 33.03 3.49 -13.26
CA VAL A 152 32.92 2.02 -13.10
C VAL A 152 32.08 1.65 -11.88
N ALA A 153 32.32 2.32 -10.74
CA ALA A 153 31.56 2.07 -9.52
C ALA A 153 30.08 2.46 -9.65
N LEU A 154 29.77 3.50 -10.42
CA LEU A 154 28.40 3.96 -10.66
C LEU A 154 27.70 3.21 -11.80
N SER A 155 28.43 2.71 -12.82
CA SER A 155 27.86 1.93 -13.92
C SER A 155 27.39 0.56 -13.44
N ALA A 156 28.11 -0.09 -12.51
CA ALA A 156 27.66 -1.32 -11.88
C ALA A 156 26.26 -1.18 -11.23
N ALA A 157 25.93 0.01 -10.71
CA ALA A 157 24.61 0.29 -10.14
C ALA A 157 23.51 0.53 -11.19
N LEU A 158 23.90 0.80 -12.44
CA LEU A 158 23.00 0.95 -13.58
C LEU A 158 22.84 -0.37 -14.36
N ASP A 159 23.89 -1.20 -14.41
CA ASP A 159 23.93 -2.47 -15.13
C ASP A 159 23.37 -3.66 -14.32
N GLU A 160 23.33 -3.61 -12.99
CA GLU A 160 22.63 -4.60 -12.13
C GLU A 160 21.10 -4.70 -12.41
N GLN A 161 20.60 -3.97 -13.41
CA GLN A 161 19.17 -3.80 -13.72
C GLN A 161 18.80 -4.06 -15.18
N SER A 162 19.65 -4.74 -15.97
CA SER A 162 19.34 -5.19 -17.35
C SER A 162 18.97 -6.66 -17.44
#